data_AF-A0A9P6IY95-F1
#
_entry.id   AF-A0A9P6IY95-F1
#
_cell.length_a   1.000
_cell.length_b   1.000
_cell.length_c   1.000
_cell.angle_alpha   90.00
_cell.angle_beta   90.00
_cell.angle_gamma   90.00
#
_symmetry.space_group_name_H-M   'P 1'
#
loop_
_entity.id
_entity.type
_entity.pdbx_description
1 polymer ?
#
loop_
_entity_poly.entity_id
_entity_poly.type
_entity_poly.pdbx_seq_one_letter_code
_entity_poly.pdbx_strand_id
1 'polypeptide(L)'
;MNDNEVDIPTIDAIFIARFDTRQGNVLEWSDSVPGIQLRGVEFSALPSGLHNINQDVIYFHLEGCIGVAIFAHVPSSNAEHRGAQMISVGVLVKPSADTGRCGQVWRHVEFLKRQTKTASNLKRTV
;
A
#
# COMPACT_ATOMS: atom_id res chain seq x y z
N MET A 1 1.65 6.72 -34.99
CA MET A 1 0.53 6.01 -34.34
C MET A 1 0.40 6.62 -32.95
N ASN A 2 -0.82 6.91 -32.52
CA ASN A 2 -1.18 7.90 -31.50
C ASN A 2 -0.49 7.72 -30.12
N ASP A 3 0.25 8.74 -29.69
CA ASP A 3 0.77 8.91 -28.33
C ASP A 3 -0.30 9.43 -27.32
N ASN A 4 -1.59 9.15 -27.56
CA ASN A 4 -2.70 9.86 -26.88
C ASN A 4 -3.71 8.96 -26.16
N GLU A 5 -3.32 7.76 -25.73
CA GLU A 5 -4.06 7.02 -24.71
C GLU A 5 -3.14 6.90 -23.49
N VAL A 6 -3.39 7.75 -22.49
CA VAL A 6 -2.56 7.83 -21.27
C VAL A 6 -2.90 6.64 -20.37
N ASP A 7 -2.58 5.43 -20.82
CA ASP A 7 -2.94 4.17 -20.18
C ASP A 7 -2.46 4.18 -18.73
N ILE A 8 -3.39 4.32 -17.77
CA ILE A 8 -3.06 4.22 -16.36
C ILE A 8 -2.74 2.76 -16.15
N PRO A 9 -1.53 2.43 -15.64
CA PRO A 9 -1.15 1.05 -15.41
C PRO A 9 -2.19 0.29 -14.60
N THR A 10 -2.60 -0.86 -15.13
CA THR A 10 -3.58 -1.75 -14.49
C THR A 10 -3.13 -2.12 -13.09
N ILE A 11 -4.05 -2.03 -12.13
CA ILE A 11 -3.82 -2.48 -10.76
C ILE A 11 -4.10 -3.98 -10.72
N ASP A 12 -3.08 -4.78 -10.43
CA ASP A 12 -3.22 -6.24 -10.30
C ASP A 12 -3.62 -6.65 -8.88
N ALA A 13 -3.25 -5.85 -7.88
CA ALA A 13 -3.72 -6.02 -6.52
C ALA A 13 -3.73 -4.70 -5.75
N ILE A 14 -4.60 -4.62 -4.75
CA ILE A 14 -4.67 -3.56 -3.76
C ILE A 14 -4.68 -4.18 -2.36
N PHE A 15 -4.03 -3.51 -1.41
CA PHE A 15 -3.93 -4.01 -0.05
C PHE A 15 -3.92 -2.88 0.98
N ILE A 16 -4.29 -3.25 2.20
CA ILE A 16 -4.16 -2.46 3.43
C ILE A 16 -3.35 -3.29 4.41
N ALA A 17 -2.20 -2.78 4.81
CA ALA A 17 -1.37 -3.33 5.88
C ALA A 17 -1.42 -2.41 7.10
N ARG A 18 -1.31 -2.98 8.29
CA ARG A 18 -1.25 -2.25 9.55
C ARG A 18 -0.20 -2.81 10.48
N PHE A 19 0.22 -1.98 11.44
CA PHE A 19 0.96 -2.44 12.60
C PHE A 19 0.00 -2.81 13.73
N ASP A 20 0.05 -4.07 14.16
CA ASP A 20 -0.60 -4.58 15.35
C ASP A 20 0.43 -4.72 16.48
N THR A 21 0.10 -4.25 17.68
CA THR A 21 1.06 -4.22 18.80
C THR A 21 1.43 -5.60 19.36
N ARG A 22 0.69 -6.65 19.00
CA ARG A 22 0.89 -8.04 19.44
C ARG A 22 1.49 -8.90 18.32
N GLN A 23 1.03 -8.70 17.09
CA GLN A 23 1.40 -9.52 15.93
C GLN A 23 2.47 -8.88 15.03
N GLY A 24 2.75 -7.59 15.22
CA GLY A 24 3.65 -6.82 14.36
C GLY A 24 2.94 -6.38 13.08
N ASN A 25 3.66 -6.39 11.95
CA ASN A 25 3.09 -6.03 10.65
C ASN A 25 2.08 -7.10 10.22
N VAL A 26 0.87 -6.67 9.85
CA VAL A 26 -0.20 -7.55 9.39
C VAL A 26 -0.82 -7.03 8.09
N LEU A 27 -1.15 -7.95 7.19
CA LEU A 27 -2.04 -7.67 6.06
C LEU A 27 -3.49 -7.67 6.57
N GLU A 28 -4.10 -6.49 6.66
CA GLU A 28 -5.45 -6.30 7.19
C GLU A 28 -6.53 -6.68 6.17
N TRP A 29 -6.34 -6.24 4.91
CA TRP A 29 -7.26 -6.51 3.82
C TRP A 29 -6.53 -6.48 2.49
N SER A 30 -7.03 -7.23 1.51
CA SER A 30 -6.55 -7.17 0.14
C SER A 30 -7.58 -7.65 -0.87
N ASP A 31 -7.44 -7.16 -2.09
CA ASP A 31 -8.11 -7.71 -3.28
C ASP A 31 -7.10 -7.79 -4.44
N SER A 32 -7.22 -8.82 -5.27
CA SER A 32 -6.23 -9.10 -6.31
C SER A 32 -6.79 -9.95 -7.43
N VAL A 33 -6.26 -9.77 -8.63
CA VAL A 33 -6.52 -10.68 -9.76
C VAL A 33 -5.94 -12.07 -9.47
N PRO A 34 -6.49 -13.14 -10.07
CA PRO A 34 -5.99 -14.49 -9.87
C PRO A 34 -4.50 -14.63 -10.14
N GLY A 35 -3.79 -15.31 -9.24
CA GLY A 35 -2.36 -15.63 -9.37
C GLY A 35 -1.40 -14.57 -8.83
N ILE A 36 -1.87 -13.43 -8.32
CA ILE A 36 -1.03 -12.52 -7.54
C ILE A 36 -0.83 -13.06 -6.12
N GLN A 37 0.42 -13.05 -5.67
CA GLN A 37 0.79 -13.44 -4.31
C GLN A 37 1.09 -12.19 -3.47
N LEU A 38 0.32 -11.98 -2.40
CA LEU A 38 0.48 -10.85 -1.46
C LEU A 38 1.16 -11.25 -0.15
N ARG A 39 1.60 -12.51 -0.02
CA ARG A 39 2.20 -13.00 1.21
C ARG A 39 3.46 -12.19 1.54
N GLY A 40 3.49 -11.58 2.72
CA GLY A 40 4.64 -10.80 3.20
C GLY A 40 4.69 -9.36 2.68
N VAL A 41 3.67 -8.89 1.94
CA VAL A 41 3.58 -7.51 1.46
C VAL A 41 3.64 -6.50 2.62
N GLU A 42 3.13 -6.86 3.79
CA GLU A 42 3.14 -6.07 5.01
C GLU A 42 4.56 -5.75 5.50
N PHE A 43 5.56 -6.58 5.21
CA PHE A 43 6.94 -6.33 5.59
C PHE A 43 7.62 -5.33 4.65
N SER A 44 7.18 -5.26 3.39
CA SER A 44 7.64 -4.25 2.43
C SER A 44 6.92 -2.92 2.60
N ALA A 45 5.62 -2.96 2.91
CA ALA A 45 4.77 -1.78 3.02
C ALA A 45 4.85 -1.06 4.39
N LEU A 46 5.45 -1.70 5.39
CA LEU A 46 5.70 -1.15 6.73
C LEU A 46 7.17 -1.39 7.14
N PRO A 47 8.16 -0.78 6.45
CA PRO A 47 9.56 -0.94 6.80
C PRO A 47 9.85 -0.38 8.21
N SER A 48 10.82 -0.98 8.88
CA SER A 48 11.26 -0.53 10.19
C SER A 48 11.82 0.89 10.12
N GLY A 49 11.58 1.69 11.17
CA GLY A 49 12.08 3.08 11.25
C GLY A 49 11.08 4.17 10.85
N LEU A 50 9.92 3.81 10.30
CA LEU A 50 8.89 4.79 9.91
C LEU A 50 8.12 5.43 11.09
N HIS A 51 8.41 5.07 12.33
CA HIS A 51 7.68 5.55 13.52
C HIS A 51 7.87 7.06 13.80
N ASN A 52 8.89 7.70 13.21
CA ASN A 52 9.13 9.14 13.34
C ASN A 52 8.62 9.95 12.14
N ILE A 53 8.02 9.30 11.14
CA ILE A 53 7.56 9.92 9.90
C ILE A 53 6.03 9.83 9.86
N ASN A 54 5.36 10.96 9.60
CA ASN A 54 3.89 10.99 9.57
C ASN A 54 3.32 10.33 8.31
N GLN A 55 4.01 10.43 7.18
CA GLN A 55 3.57 9.84 5.91
C GLN A 55 4.78 9.62 5.00
N ASP A 56 4.81 8.50 4.27
CA ASP A 56 5.86 8.23 3.29
C ASP A 56 5.32 7.46 2.06
N VAL A 57 6.04 7.55 0.95
CA VAL A 57 5.78 6.78 -0.28
C VAL A 57 6.82 5.67 -0.40
N ILE A 58 6.37 4.43 -0.39
CA ILE A 58 7.24 3.26 -0.39
C ILE A 58 7.12 2.57 -1.74
N TYR A 59 8.25 2.39 -2.42
CA TYR A 59 8.35 1.59 -3.64
C TYR A 59 9.08 0.29 -3.32
N PHE A 60 8.57 -0.83 -3.82
CA PHE A 60 9.12 -2.15 -3.52
C PHE A 60 8.86 -3.15 -4.66
N HIS A 61 9.51 -4.30 -4.59
CA HIS A 61 9.26 -5.44 -5.46
C HIS A 61 8.75 -6.61 -4.60
N LEU A 62 7.77 -7.35 -5.12
CA LEU A 62 7.23 -8.54 -4.46
C LEU A 62 6.82 -9.56 -5.52
N GLU A 63 7.39 -10.76 -5.47
CA GLU A 63 7.02 -11.88 -6.35
C GLU A 63 6.94 -11.50 -7.85
N GLY A 64 7.93 -10.75 -8.33
CA GLY A 64 7.99 -10.27 -9.73
C GLY A 64 7.05 -9.12 -10.07
N CYS A 65 6.26 -8.64 -9.11
CA CYS A 65 5.43 -7.45 -9.22
C CYS A 65 6.14 -6.23 -8.63
N ILE A 66 5.65 -5.05 -9.02
CA ILE A 66 6.16 -3.77 -8.53
C ILE A 66 5.07 -3.11 -7.71
N GLY A 67 5.43 -2.70 -6.51
CA GLY A 67 4.53 -2.12 -5.54
C GLY A 67 4.80 -0.64 -5.29
N VAL A 68 3.72 0.09 -5.06
CA VAL A 68 3.77 1.39 -4.40
C VAL A 68 2.77 1.38 -3.24
N ALA A 69 3.19 1.88 -2.09
CA ALA A 69 2.35 2.03 -0.92
C ALA A 69 2.52 3.41 -0.29
N ILE A 70 1.45 3.88 0.33
CA ILE A 70 1.45 5.11 1.13
C ILE A 70 1.28 4.72 2.58
N PHE A 71 2.35 4.92 3.33
CA PHE A 71 2.37 4.79 4.77
C PHE A 71 1.82 6.05 5.42
N ALA A 72 1.05 5.89 6.50
CA ALA A 72 0.67 6.96 7.40
C ALA A 72 0.79 6.51 8.86
N HIS A 73 1.39 7.38 9.67
CA HIS A 73 1.43 7.32 11.12
C HIS A 73 0.54 8.43 11.67
N VAL A 74 -0.60 8.03 12.23
CA VAL A 74 -1.67 8.95 12.64
C VAL A 74 -1.89 8.83 14.15
N PRO A 75 -1.85 9.94 14.92
CA PRO A 75 -2.19 9.91 16.33
C PRO A 75 -3.60 9.34 16.53
N SER A 76 -3.75 8.46 17.51
CA SER A 76 -5.01 7.79 17.83
C SER A 76 -5.24 7.83 19.33
N SER A 77 -6.39 8.36 19.75
CA SER A 77 -6.84 8.34 21.14
C SER A 77 -7.33 6.97 21.60
N ASN A 78 -7.40 5.97 20.71
CA ASN A 78 -7.82 4.62 21.05
C ASN A 78 -6.71 3.86 21.81
N ALA A 79 -7.07 3.26 22.94
CA ALA A 79 -6.14 2.59 23.85
C ALA A 79 -5.41 1.40 23.21
N GLU A 80 -6.07 0.70 22.27
CA GLU A 80 -5.50 -0.43 21.54
C GLU A 80 -4.30 -0.05 20.67
N HIS A 81 -4.28 1.19 20.18
CA HIS A 81 -3.21 1.71 19.31
C HIS A 81 -2.11 2.42 20.09
N ARG A 82 -2.15 2.41 21.43
CA ARG A 82 -1.15 3.05 22.32
C ARG A 82 -0.76 4.48 21.90
N GLY A 83 -1.74 5.27 21.41
CA GLY A 83 -1.52 6.67 21.03
C GLY A 83 -1.34 6.92 19.53
N ALA A 84 -1.10 5.91 18.68
CA ALA A 84 -0.99 6.11 17.23
C ALA A 84 -1.27 4.87 16.38
N GLN A 85 -1.91 5.05 15.23
CA GLN A 85 -2.13 4.04 14.21
C GLN A 85 -1.08 4.15 13.11
N MET A 86 -0.53 3.00 12.72
CA MET A 86 0.32 2.89 11.54
C MET A 86 -0.41 2.04 10.50
N ILE A 87 -0.67 2.64 9.34
CA ILE A 87 -1.39 2.02 8.23
C ILE A 87 -0.64 2.28 6.93
N SER A 88 -0.68 1.30 6.03
CA SER A 88 -0.11 1.42 4.69
C SER A 88 -1.13 0.92 3.68
N VAL A 89 -1.45 1.74 2.67
CA VAL A 89 -2.34 1.35 1.57
C VAL A 89 -1.52 1.34 0.29
N GLY A 90 -1.55 0.23 -0.43
CA GLY A 90 -0.71 0.08 -1.61
C GLY A 90 -1.35 -0.76 -2.70
N VAL A 91 -0.69 -0.73 -3.85
CA VAL A 91 -1.04 -1.53 -5.03
C VAL A 91 0.18 -2.27 -5.55
N LEU A 92 -0.08 -3.38 -6.25
CA LEU A 92 0.89 -4.07 -7.08
C LEU A 92 0.49 -3.97 -8.54
N VAL A 93 1.50 -3.85 -9.40
CA VAL A 93 1.36 -3.94 -10.85
C VAL A 93 2.35 -4.95 -11.40
N LYS A 94 1.93 -5.78 -12.35
CA LYS A 94 2.82 -6.63 -13.13
C LYS A 94 3.58 -5.76 -14.13
N PRO A 95 4.90 -5.94 -14.27
CA PRO A 95 5.64 -5.30 -15.35
C PRO A 95 5.05 -5.69 -16.71
N SER A 96 5.01 -4.74 -17.65
CA SER A 96 4.55 -5.04 -19.01
C SER A 96 5.50 -6.06 -19.66
N ALA A 97 4.96 -7.16 -20.17
CA ALA A 97 5.74 -8.27 -20.76
C ALA A 97 6.63 -7.82 -21.93
N ASP A 98 6.17 -6.84 -22.71
CA ASP A 98 6.85 -6.41 -23.94
C ASP A 98 7.91 -5.33 -23.70
N THR A 99 7.77 -4.55 -22.64
CA THR A 99 8.64 -3.38 -22.40
C THR A 99 9.43 -3.45 -21.11
N GLY A 100 9.12 -4.40 -20.21
CA GLY A 100 9.68 -4.48 -18.86
C GLY A 100 9.41 -3.23 -18.01
N ARG A 101 8.61 -2.28 -18.53
CA ARG A 101 8.33 -1.01 -17.87
C ARG A 101 7.46 -1.31 -16.67
N CYS A 102 7.79 -0.66 -15.56
CA CYS A 102 7.15 -0.79 -14.26
C CYS A 102 5.74 -0.16 -14.21
N GLY A 103 5.05 -0.14 -15.37
CA GLY A 103 3.73 0.41 -15.57
C GLY A 103 3.52 1.64 -14.71
N GLN A 104 4.32 2.69 -14.87
CA GLN A 104 4.20 4.01 -14.22
C GLN A 104 3.55 4.03 -12.82
N VAL A 105 3.94 3.11 -11.92
CA VAL A 105 3.20 2.82 -10.69
C VAL A 105 3.02 4.04 -9.78
N TRP A 106 3.93 5.01 -9.88
CA TRP A 106 3.87 6.32 -9.21
C TRP A 106 2.61 7.12 -9.53
N ARG A 107 1.93 6.86 -10.66
CA ARG A 107 0.66 7.54 -11.01
C ARG A 107 -0.47 7.22 -10.03
N HIS A 108 -0.36 6.13 -9.27
CA HIS A 108 -1.32 5.75 -8.25
C HIS A 108 -1.11 6.47 -6.91
N VAL A 109 0.03 7.15 -6.71
CA VAL A 109 0.41 7.78 -5.42
C VAL A 109 -0.63 8.77 -4.91
N GLU A 110 -1.12 9.67 -5.76
CA GLU A 110 -2.09 10.68 -5.33
C GLU A 110 -3.46 10.08 -4.97
N PHE A 111 -3.87 9.01 -5.66
CA PHE A 111 -5.05 8.24 -5.29
C PHE A 111 -4.84 7.55 -3.94
N LEU A 112 -3.71 6.86 -3.76
CA LEU A 112 -3.40 6.14 -2.53
C LEU A 112 -3.29 7.07 -1.32
N LYS A 113 -2.70 8.27 -1.46
CA LYS A 113 -2.68 9.27 -0.38
C LYS A 113 -4.08 9.61 0.12
N ARG A 114 -5.09 9.68 -0.77
CA ARG A 114 -6.48 9.91 -0.38
C ARG A 114 -7.10 8.68 0.30
N GLN A 115 -6.78 7.49 -0.20
CA GLN A 115 -7.28 6.24 0.40
C GLN A 115 -6.68 5.99 1.79
N THR A 116 -5.39 6.22 2.00
CA THR A 116 -4.75 6.06 3.31
C THR A 116 -5.38 6.97 4.37
N LYS A 117 -5.68 8.23 4.00
CA LYS A 117 -6.41 9.16 4.90
C LYS A 117 -7.83 8.66 5.23
N THR A 118 -8.51 8.05 4.27
CA THR A 118 -9.84 7.49 4.49
C THR A 118 -9.77 6.27 5.39
N ALA A 119 -8.82 5.37 5.14
CA ALA A 119 -8.61 4.15 5.91
C ALA A 119 -8.13 4.41 7.35
N SER A 120 -7.37 5.49 7.59
CA SER A 120 -7.01 5.93 8.94
C SER A 120 -8.20 6.48 9.73
N ASN A 121 -9.21 7.04 9.04
CA ASN A 121 -10.39 7.63 9.67
C ASN A 121 -11.52 6.63 9.91
N LEU A 122 -11.44 5.43 9.32
CA LEU A 122 -12.41 4.38 9.55
C LEU A 122 -12.28 3.87 11.00
N LYS A 123 -13.20 4.28 11.87
CA LYS A 123 -13.38 3.65 13.17
C LYS A 123 -13.96 2.26 12.92
N ARG A 124 -13.32 1.21 13.44
CA ARG A 124 -13.95 -0.13 13.49
C ARG A 124 -15.29 0.04 14.21
N THR A 125 -16.37 -0.06 13.45
CA THR A 125 -17.67 -0.37 14.04
C THR A 125 -17.63 -1.88 14.23
N VAL A 126 -17.48 -2.30 15.48
CA VAL A 126 -17.66 -3.70 15.89
C VAL A 126 -19.16 -3.98 15.96
#